data_AF-A0A5S4HH61-F1
#
_entry.id   AF-A0A5S4HH61-F1
#
_cell.length_a   1.000
_cell.length_b   1.000
_cell.length_c   1.000
_cell.angle_alpha   90.00
_cell.angle_beta   90.00
_cell.angle_gamma   90.00
#
_symmetry.space_group_name_H-M   'P 1'
#
loop_
_entity.id
_entity.type
_entity.pdbx_description
1 polymer ?
#
loop_
_entity_poly.entity_id
_entity_poly.type
_entity_poly.pdbx_seq_one_letter_code
_entity_poly.pdbx_strand_id
1 'polypeptide(L)'
;MSSTTSRIVRLIALTDGLPQPEHFTVEQAPMPVPDDGEVLVRNRFFQVFPSLRPLIGGGVEGTPFPALRPGDALFGAAIGEVVAAPTGSTSWTATARPARRRATEPPAVASRPSTPRSPASPSSATPSPPNSTSNRTA
;
A
#
# COMPACT_ATOMS: atom_id res chain seq x y z
N MET A 1 3.94 16.24 23.90
CA MET A 1 2.74 16.86 23.30
C MET A 1 2.54 16.24 21.92
N SER A 2 1.50 15.45 21.75
CA SER A 2 1.20 14.79 20.47
C SER A 2 0.55 15.80 19.53
N SER A 3 1.17 16.09 18.38
CA SER A 3 0.58 16.96 17.35
C SER A 3 -0.68 16.30 16.78
N THR A 4 -1.83 16.99 16.83
CA THR A 4 -3.11 16.50 16.28
C THR A 4 -3.19 16.66 14.75
N THR A 5 -2.25 17.39 14.15
CA THR A 5 -2.19 17.64 12.71
C THR A 5 -0.90 17.09 12.09
N SER A 6 -1.02 16.68 10.83
CA SER A 6 0.06 16.30 9.92
C SER A 6 0.21 17.36 8.83
N ARG A 7 1.38 17.40 8.18
CA ARG A 7 1.66 18.29 7.04
C ARG A 7 1.77 17.46 5.77
N ILE A 8 1.15 17.93 4.69
CA ILE A 8 1.12 17.24 3.41
C ILE A 8 1.61 18.21 2.35
N VAL A 9 2.59 17.77 1.55
CA VAL A 9 3.01 18.50 0.35
C VAL A 9 2.11 18.07 -0.80
N ARG A 10 1.36 19.02 -1.36
CA ARG A 10 0.49 18.79 -2.52
C ARG A 10 0.99 19.51 -3.74
N LEU A 11 0.76 18.91 -4.90
CA LEU A 11 0.92 19.56 -6.18
C LEU A 11 -0.28 20.51 -6.41
N ILE A 12 -0.04 21.75 -6.82
CA ILE A 12 -1.12 22.72 -7.13
C ILE A 12 -1.15 23.13 -8.60
N ALA A 13 -0.05 22.93 -9.33
CA ALA A 13 0.02 23.18 -10.76
C ALA A 13 0.97 22.19 -11.44
N LEU A 14 0.66 21.78 -12.66
CA LEU A 14 1.60 21.03 -13.51
C LEU A 14 2.68 21.99 -14.05
N THR A 15 3.82 21.42 -14.46
CA THR A 15 4.89 22.20 -15.10
C THR A 15 5.53 21.41 -16.24
N ASP A 16 5.80 22.08 -17.35
CA ASP A 16 6.56 21.51 -18.48
C ASP A 16 8.08 21.54 -18.21
N GLY A 17 8.50 22.39 -17.25
CA GLY A 17 9.90 22.65 -16.92
C GLY A 17 10.42 21.89 -15.70
N LEU A 18 11.29 22.55 -14.94
CA LEU A 18 11.71 22.07 -13.62
C LEU A 18 10.70 22.53 -12.55
N PRO A 19 10.33 21.65 -11.60
CA PRO A 19 9.45 22.01 -10.51
C PRO A 19 10.08 23.09 -9.62
N GLN A 20 9.36 24.20 -9.47
CA GLN A 20 9.66 25.30 -8.54
C GLN A 20 8.73 25.24 -7.31
N PRO A 21 9.09 25.90 -6.19
CA PRO A 21 8.26 25.96 -4.99
C PRO A 21 6.81 26.38 -5.24
N GLU A 22 6.55 27.29 -6.19
CA GLU A 22 5.20 27.78 -6.52
C GLU A 22 4.26 26.69 -7.07
N HIS A 23 4.78 25.54 -7.51
CA HIS A 23 3.96 24.42 -7.97
C HIS A 23 3.43 23.56 -6.82
N PHE A 24 3.84 23.83 -5.59
CA PHE A 24 3.47 23.05 -4.42
C PHE A 24 2.85 23.91 -3.33
N THR A 25 2.07 23.25 -2.47
CA THR A 25 1.61 23.82 -1.20
C THR A 25 1.84 22.84 -0.06
N VAL A 26 1.97 23.37 1.15
CA VAL A 26 2.01 22.58 2.38
C VAL A 26 0.71 22.77 3.13
N GLU A 27 -0.14 21.75 3.12
CA GLU A 27 -1.43 21.77 3.80
C GLU A 27 -1.32 21.07 5.16
N GLN A 28 -2.11 21.53 6.14
CA GLN A 28 -2.31 20.80 7.38
C GLN A 28 -3.55 19.93 7.29
N ALA A 29 -3.43 18.66 7.70
CA ALA A 29 -4.55 17.73 7.77
C ALA A 29 -4.63 17.11 9.17
N PRO A 30 -5.81 16.64 9.60
CA PRO A 30 -5.93 15.82 10.80
C PRO A 30 -4.99 14.60 10.73
N MET A 31 -4.47 14.18 11.88
CA MET A 31 -3.72 12.93 11.96
C MET A 31 -4.66 11.74 11.66
N PRO A 32 -4.31 10.85 10.72
CA PRO A 32 -5.14 9.69 10.45
C PRO A 32 -5.06 8.68 11.61
N VAL A 33 -6.16 7.94 11.80
CA VAL A 33 -6.22 6.80 12.73
C VAL A 33 -5.98 5.54 11.91
N PRO A 34 -4.97 4.71 12.25
CA PRO A 34 -4.69 3.50 11.49
C PRO A 34 -5.81 2.45 11.69
N ASP A 35 -6.27 1.84 10.61
CA ASP A 35 -7.21 0.71 10.66
C ASP A 35 -6.48 -0.62 10.98
N ASP A 36 -7.26 -1.71 11.07
CA ASP A 36 -6.74 -3.06 11.28
C ASP A 36 -5.72 -3.45 10.19
N GLY A 37 -4.51 -3.79 10.64
CA GLY A 37 -3.39 -4.15 9.76
C GLY A 37 -2.59 -2.95 9.23
N GLU A 38 -2.93 -1.73 9.64
CA GLU A 38 -2.21 -0.51 9.30
C GLU A 38 -1.36 -0.01 10.47
N VAL A 39 -0.41 0.88 10.19
CA VAL A 39 0.41 1.54 11.22
C VAL A 39 0.54 3.02 10.88
N LEU A 40 0.52 3.86 11.91
CA LEU A 40 0.77 5.29 11.76
C LEU A 40 2.27 5.57 11.90
N VAL A 41 2.85 6.17 10.86
CA VAL A 41 4.28 6.48 10.82
C VAL A 41 4.50 7.99 10.83
N ARG A 42 5.33 8.46 11.75
CA ARG A 42 5.88 9.81 11.74
C ARG A 42 7.10 9.84 10.81
N ASN A 43 6.89 10.30 9.58
CA ASN A 43 7.95 10.45 8.60
C ASN A 43 9.06 11.41 9.10
N ARG A 44 10.31 10.98 8.97
CA ARG A 44 11.52 11.76 9.27
C ARG A 44 12.25 12.17 8.00
N PHE A 45 12.29 11.25 7.03
CA PHE A 45 12.93 11.47 5.74
C PHE A 45 11.97 11.03 4.63
N PHE A 46 11.99 11.78 3.53
CA PHE A 46 11.26 11.48 2.31
C PHE A 46 12.25 11.43 1.16
N GLN A 47 12.19 10.37 0.35
CA GLN A 47 13.07 10.21 -0.79
C GLN A 47 12.53 11.04 -1.97
N VAL A 48 13.32 12.03 -2.39
CA VAL A 48 13.14 12.68 -3.69
C VAL A 48 13.87 11.84 -4.74
N PHE A 49 13.14 11.32 -5.72
CA PHE A 49 13.68 10.42 -6.74
C PHE A 49 13.49 11.00 -8.16
N PRO A 50 14.38 10.68 -9.13
CA PRO A 50 14.36 11.29 -10.46
C PRO A 50 13.05 11.12 -11.21
N SER A 51 12.42 9.94 -11.08
CA SER A 51 11.14 9.65 -11.74
C SER A 51 9.97 10.49 -11.21
N LEU A 52 10.14 11.26 -10.13
CA LEU A 52 9.10 12.16 -9.65
C LEU A 52 8.87 13.35 -10.61
N ARG A 53 9.92 13.83 -11.30
CA ARG A 53 9.82 14.97 -12.23
C ARG A 53 8.82 14.75 -13.37
N PRO A 54 8.88 13.67 -14.16
CA PRO A 54 7.87 13.43 -15.20
C PRO A 54 6.46 13.25 -14.63
N LEU A 55 6.31 12.78 -13.39
CA LEU A 55 4.99 12.63 -12.75
C LEU A 55 4.39 13.98 -12.38
N ILE A 56 5.20 14.92 -11.88
CA ILE A 56 4.81 16.31 -11.61
C ILE A 56 4.38 17.03 -12.89
N GLY A 57 4.99 16.70 -14.03
CA GLY A 57 4.59 17.21 -15.36
C GLY A 57 3.31 16.59 -15.92
N GLY A 58 2.57 15.80 -15.15
CA GLY A 58 1.32 15.18 -15.61
C GLY A 58 1.46 13.71 -16.02
N GLY A 59 2.63 13.10 -15.79
CA GLY A 59 2.91 11.69 -16.02
C GLY A 59 3.41 11.39 -17.43
N VAL A 60 3.91 10.18 -17.61
CA VAL A 60 4.37 9.66 -18.90
C VAL A 60 3.57 8.41 -19.22
N GLU A 61 3.00 8.38 -20.42
CA GLU A 61 2.24 7.23 -20.91
C GLU A 61 3.11 5.95 -20.91
N GLY A 62 2.50 4.82 -20.51
CA GLY A 62 3.20 3.54 -20.43
C GLY A 62 4.13 3.36 -19.22
N THR A 63 4.23 4.35 -18.31
CA THR A 63 4.97 4.17 -17.05
C THR A 63 4.10 3.46 -15.99
N PRO A 64 4.70 2.64 -15.11
CA PRO A 64 3.96 1.92 -14.06
C PRO A 64 3.51 2.83 -12.91
N PHE A 65 3.83 4.13 -12.97
CA PHE A 65 3.54 5.08 -11.92
C PHE A 65 2.31 5.91 -12.27
N PRO A 66 1.38 6.12 -11.33
CA PRO A 66 0.25 7.00 -11.57
C PRO A 66 0.75 8.43 -11.73
N ALA A 67 0.21 9.11 -12.73
CA ALA A 67 0.49 10.51 -12.93
C ALA A 67 -0.03 11.37 -11.77
N LEU A 68 0.69 12.44 -11.42
CA LEU A 68 0.20 13.42 -10.45
C LEU A 68 -0.75 14.42 -11.12
N ARG A 69 -1.74 14.87 -10.35
CA ARG A 69 -2.67 15.94 -10.72
C ARG A 69 -2.63 17.02 -9.64
N PRO A 70 -2.98 18.28 -9.99
CA PRO A 70 -3.24 19.30 -8.97
C PRO A 70 -4.22 18.79 -7.90
N GLY A 71 -3.88 19.00 -6.64
CA GLY A 71 -4.55 18.46 -5.45
C GLY A 71 -3.95 17.17 -4.90
N ASP A 72 -3.21 16.40 -5.71
CA ASP A 72 -2.60 15.15 -5.25
C ASP A 72 -1.46 15.43 -4.26
N ALA A 73 -1.36 14.59 -3.23
CA ALA A 73 -0.20 14.57 -2.34
C ALA A 73 0.99 13.92 -3.05
N LEU A 74 2.20 14.45 -2.80
CA LEU A 74 3.41 13.79 -3.26
C LEU A 74 3.58 12.42 -2.60
N PHE A 75 4.00 11.44 -3.39
CA PHE A 75 4.24 10.09 -2.92
C PHE A 75 5.68 9.67 -3.19
N GLY A 76 6.16 8.72 -2.40
CA GLY A 76 7.53 8.22 -2.49
C GLY A 76 7.88 7.37 -1.28
N ALA A 77 9.06 6.76 -1.32
CA ALA A 77 9.61 6.07 -0.17
C ALA A 77 9.92 7.08 0.95
N ALA A 78 9.69 6.66 2.19
CA ALA A 78 9.97 7.47 3.38
C ALA A 78 10.52 6.58 4.50
N ILE A 79 11.29 7.19 5.39
CA ILE A 79 11.77 6.56 6.63
C ILE A 79 11.16 7.33 7.79
N GLY A 80 10.61 6.62 8.76
CA GLY A 80 9.95 7.22 9.90
C GLY A 80 9.85 6.29 11.11
N GLU A 81 9.31 6.85 12.18
CA GLU A 81 9.06 6.14 13.44
C GLU A 81 7.60 5.72 13.49
N VAL A 82 7.30 4.48 13.90
CA VAL A 82 5.92 4.09 14.15
C VAL A 82 5.44 4.69 15.46
N VAL A 83 4.31 5.38 15.42
CA VAL A 83 3.73 6.10 16.57
C VAL A 83 2.38 5.54 17.01
N ALA A 84 1.72 4.74 16.18
CA ALA A 84 0.53 3.96 16.55
C ALA A 84 0.42 2.68 15.72
N ALA A 85 -0.05 1.60 16.34
CA ALA A 85 -0.34 0.31 15.72
C ALA A 85 -1.48 -0.40 16.49
N PRO A 86 -2.32 -1.22 15.84
CA PRO A 86 -3.33 -2.03 16.50
C PRO A 86 -2.76 -3.01 17.54
N THR A 87 -3.54 -3.28 18.59
CA THR A 87 -3.15 -4.20 19.68
C THR A 87 -3.01 -5.63 19.16
N GLY A 88 -1.87 -6.29 19.40
CA GLY A 88 -1.57 -7.64 18.91
C GLY A 88 -0.57 -7.70 17.74
N SER A 89 -0.08 -6.55 17.28
CA SER A 89 1.00 -6.44 16.29
C SER A 89 2.37 -6.84 16.89
N THR A 90 2.64 -8.13 17.05
CA THR A 90 3.95 -8.65 17.51
C THR A 90 4.88 -9.04 16.37
N SER A 91 4.40 -9.07 15.11
CA SER A 91 5.22 -9.35 13.93
C SER A 91 4.76 -8.55 12.70
N TRP A 92 5.41 -7.42 12.47
CA TRP A 92 5.24 -6.61 11.27
C TRP A 92 6.29 -6.96 10.21
N THR A 93 5.86 -7.19 8.97
CA THR A 93 6.76 -7.17 7.80
C THR A 93 6.31 -5.98 6.98
N ALA A 94 7.11 -4.92 6.95
CA ALA A 94 6.76 -3.70 6.22
C ALA A 94 6.82 -3.98 4.71
N THR A 95 5.66 -4.10 4.06
CA THR A 95 5.55 -4.03 2.61
C THR A 95 4.77 -2.78 2.26
N ALA A 96 5.48 -1.71 1.87
CA ALA A 96 4.85 -0.47 1.45
C ALA A 96 3.96 -0.76 0.23
N ARG A 97 2.64 -0.63 0.39
CA ARG A 97 1.73 -0.63 -0.76
C ARG A 97 1.63 0.81 -1.28
N PRO A 98 1.64 1.02 -2.61
CA PRO A 98 1.18 2.29 -3.14
C PRO A 98 -0.26 2.52 -2.68
N ALA A 99 -0.53 3.71 -2.12
CA ALA A 99 -1.86 4.10 -1.64
C ALA A 99 -2.90 3.85 -2.74
N ARG A 100 -3.85 2.94 -2.47
CA ARG A 100 -5.00 2.77 -3.37
C ARG A 100 -5.76 4.09 -3.38
N ARG A 101 -5.97 4.67 -4.57
CA ARG A 101 -6.87 5.81 -4.79
C ARG A 101 -8.25 5.47 -4.21
N ARG A 102 -8.57 6.05 -3.06
CA ARG A 102 -9.87 6.70 -2.87
C ARG A 102 -9.59 8.19 -2.85
N ALA A 103 -10.29 8.95 -3.68
CA ALA A 103 -10.24 10.40 -3.62
C ALA A 103 -10.57 10.81 -2.18
N THR A 104 -9.73 11.66 -1.58
CA THR A 104 -9.78 12.13 -0.17
C THR A 104 -9.26 11.11 0.86
N GLU A 105 -7.97 11.19 1.25
CA GLU A 105 -7.43 11.06 2.64
C GLU A 105 -5.87 10.96 2.70
N PRO A 106 -5.22 11.33 3.84
CA PRO A 106 -3.75 11.31 4.04
C PRO A 106 -3.24 10.13 4.92
N PRO A 107 -1.91 9.93 5.09
CA PRO A 107 -1.03 9.14 4.25
C PRO A 107 -0.69 7.71 4.77
N ALA A 108 -0.43 6.83 3.80
CA ALA A 108 0.39 5.60 3.77
C ALA A 108 0.06 4.42 4.70
N VAL A 109 -0.42 3.33 4.07
CA VAL A 109 -0.77 2.03 4.65
C VAL A 109 0.08 0.92 4.03
N ALA A 110 0.66 0.05 4.85
CA ALA A 110 1.32 -1.19 4.42
C ALA A 110 0.43 -2.40 4.76
N SER A 111 0.33 -3.39 3.85
CA SER A 111 -0.37 -4.67 4.14
C SER A 111 0.56 -5.85 3.90
N ARG A 112 0.36 -6.95 4.64
CA ARG A 112 1.16 -8.19 4.55
C ARG A 112 1.03 -8.90 3.19
N PRO A 113 2.09 -9.51 2.64
CA PRO A 113 1.98 -10.50 1.57
C PRO A 113 1.38 -11.81 2.12
N SER A 114 0.40 -12.36 1.41
CA SER A 114 -0.17 -13.68 1.67
C SER A 114 0.87 -14.77 1.41
N THR A 115 1.15 -15.58 2.42
CA THR A 115 2.01 -16.77 2.32
C THR A 115 1.45 -17.74 1.27
N PRO A 116 2.25 -18.27 0.33
CA PRO A 116 1.79 -19.32 -0.56
C PRO A 116 1.48 -20.58 0.24
N ARG A 117 0.26 -21.09 0.09
CA ARG A 117 -0.19 -22.36 0.66
C ARG A 117 0.66 -23.49 0.07
N SER A 118 1.40 -24.20 0.91
CA SER A 118 2.20 -25.36 0.53
C SER A 118 1.33 -26.39 -0.21
N PRO A 119 1.77 -26.99 -1.33
CA PRO A 119 0.99 -28.03 -2.01
C PRO A 119 0.89 -29.26 -1.10
N ALA A 120 -0.34 -29.70 -0.85
CA ALA A 120 -0.63 -30.90 -0.08
C ALA A 120 0.02 -32.13 -0.76
N SER A 121 0.76 -32.91 0.03
CA SER A 121 1.29 -34.21 -0.39
C SER A 121 0.15 -35.14 -0.81
N PRO A 122 0.27 -35.90 -1.92
CA PRO A 122 -0.77 -36.83 -2.33
C PRO A 122 -0.86 -38.00 -1.34
N SER A 123 -2.01 -38.13 -0.67
CA SER A 123 -2.35 -39.29 0.15
C SER A 123 -2.45 -40.52 -0.74
N SER A 124 -1.60 -41.52 -0.50
CA SER A 124 -1.65 -42.83 -1.11
C SER A 124 -2.98 -43.52 -0.79
N ALA A 125 -3.86 -43.63 -1.78
CA ALA A 125 -5.06 -44.44 -1.70
C ALA A 125 -4.70 -45.91 -1.96
N THR A 126 -4.78 -46.73 -0.92
CA THR A 126 -4.74 -48.19 -1.03
C THR A 126 -6.09 -48.68 -1.59
N PRO A 127 -6.13 -49.44 -2.70
CA PRO A 127 -7.39 -49.99 -3.19
C PRO A 127 -7.82 -51.20 -2.35
N SER A 128 -9.06 -51.17 -1.84
CA SER A 128 -9.74 -52.34 -1.23
C SER A 128 -10.20 -53.32 -2.32
N PRO A 129 -10.21 -54.64 -2.05
CA PRO A 129 -10.59 -55.65 -3.04
C PRO A 129 -12.12 -55.72 -3.27
N PRO A 130 -12.57 -56.22 -4.44
CA PRO A 130 -13.99 -56.26 -4.78
C PRO A 130 -14.72 -57.38 -4.05
N ASN A 131 -15.86 -57.06 -3.44
CA ASN A 131 -16.76 -58.05 -2.85
C ASN A 131 -17.79 -58.50 -3.88
N SER A 132 -17.71 -59.77 -4.27
CA SER A 132 -18.74 -60.49 -5.03
C SER A 132 -19.83 -60.93 -4.06
N THR A 133 -21.10 -60.61 -4.34
CA THR A 133 -22.25 -61.54 -4.25
C THR A 133 -23.47 -60.90 -4.91
N SER A 134 -23.93 -61.59 -5.94
CA SER A 134 -25.29 -61.81 -6.44
C SER A 134 -26.46 -61.03 -5.81
N ASN A 135 -27.34 -60.51 -6.67
CA ASN A 135 -28.76 -60.84 -6.57
C ASN A 135 -29.48 -60.82 -7.93
N ARG A 136 -30.38 -61.80 -8.03
CA ARG A 136 -31.22 -62.27 -9.13
C ARG A 136 -32.54 -61.48 -9.19
N THR A 137 -33.28 -61.68 -10.30
CA THR A 137 -34.73 -61.39 -10.55
C THR A 137 -34.96 -60.08 -11.32
N ALA A 138 -35.65 -59.99 -12.46
CA ALA A 138 -36.56 -60.87 -13.20
C ALA A 138 -36.31 -60.78 -14.71
#